data_AF-A0A3R9QIT0-F1
#
_entry.id   AF-A0A3R9QIT0-F1
#
_cell.length_a   1.000
_cell.length_b   1.000
_cell.length_c   1.000
_cell.angle_alpha   90.00
_cell.angle_beta   90.00
_cell.angle_gamma   90.00
#
_symmetry.space_group_name_H-M   'P 1'
#
loop_
_entity.id
_entity.type
_entity.pdbx_description
1 polymer ?
#
loop_
_entity_poly.entity_id
_entity_poly.type
_entity_poly.pdbx_seq_one_letter_code
_entity_poly.pdbx_strand_id
1 'polypeptide(L)'
;MRFVYQAFVLAFALLISPLAKADTLLLFDLSGAGSTYTFSLDSTPPIASAAAGFSFTLNGIDITIDDLFGVTSGLTFFNGARGGGVSLLNIPGGALDLTGPQLYSGSETTPSFGPGGPISLTDSAGAPFSLTITAAPTPEPGTLTLLATGAIATLGSIRRRRRTVAHT
;
A
#
# COMPACT_ATOMS: atom_id res chain seq x y z
N MET A 1 -41.56 22.55 -14.93
CA MET A 1 -41.13 21.65 -13.83
C MET A 1 -40.18 20.52 -14.23
N ARG A 2 -39.80 20.35 -15.52
CA ARG A 2 -38.93 19.26 -15.99
C ARG A 2 -37.42 19.41 -15.72
N PHE A 3 -36.93 20.63 -15.42
CA PHE A 3 -35.49 20.91 -15.26
C PHE A 3 -34.94 20.70 -13.83
N VAL A 4 -35.79 20.62 -12.81
CA VAL A 4 -35.37 20.45 -11.41
C VAL A 4 -34.95 19.00 -11.11
N TYR A 5 -35.52 18.03 -11.84
CA TYR A 5 -35.24 16.61 -11.65
C TYR A 5 -33.86 16.18 -12.18
N GLN A 6 -33.35 16.79 -13.25
CA GLN A 6 -32.05 16.40 -13.83
C GLN A 6 -30.84 16.84 -13.00
N ALA A 7 -30.94 17.97 -12.28
CA ALA A 7 -29.86 18.46 -11.41
C ALA A 7 -29.70 17.63 -10.13
N PHE A 8 -30.77 17.00 -9.64
CA PHE A 8 -30.74 16.15 -8.45
C PHE A 8 -30.11 14.77 -8.69
N VAL A 9 -30.27 14.22 -9.91
CA VAL A 9 -29.70 12.90 -10.26
C VAL A 9 -28.18 12.93 -10.35
N LEU A 10 -27.58 14.04 -10.81
CA LEU A 10 -26.13 14.17 -10.94
C LEU A 10 -25.41 14.33 -9.59
N ALA A 11 -26.04 15.02 -8.63
CA ALA A 11 -25.49 15.20 -7.28
C ALA A 11 -25.59 13.92 -6.42
N PHE A 12 -26.60 13.08 -6.66
CA PHE A 12 -26.77 11.83 -5.91
C PHE A 12 -25.78 10.73 -6.38
N ALA A 13 -25.39 10.72 -7.66
CA ALA A 13 -24.44 9.73 -8.19
C ALA A 13 -23.01 9.87 -7.62
N LEU A 14 -22.62 11.05 -7.14
CA LEU A 14 -21.30 11.30 -6.52
C LEU A 14 -21.22 10.86 -5.04
N LEU A 15 -22.35 10.62 -4.39
CA LEU A 15 -22.40 10.26 -2.95
C LEU A 15 -22.33 8.75 -2.71
N ILE A 16 -22.46 7.94 -3.76
CA ILE A 16 -22.49 6.47 -3.67
C ILE A 16 -21.21 5.82 -4.21
N SER A 17 -20.21 6.61 -4.60
CA SER A 17 -18.90 6.05 -4.90
C SER A 17 -18.35 5.41 -3.62
N PRO A 18 -18.16 4.07 -3.57
CA PRO A 18 -17.42 3.48 -2.46
C PRO A 18 -16.09 4.20 -2.40
N LEU A 19 -15.67 4.57 -1.18
CA LEU A 19 -14.32 5.04 -0.94
C LEU A 19 -13.41 3.87 -1.36
N ALA A 20 -12.86 3.94 -2.57
CA ALA A 20 -11.83 3.01 -3.00
C ALA A 20 -10.68 3.25 -2.04
N LYS A 21 -10.50 2.35 -1.05
CA LYS A 21 -9.24 2.25 -0.36
C LYS A 21 -8.25 1.83 -1.44
N ALA A 22 -7.50 2.80 -1.96
CA ALA A 22 -6.30 2.46 -2.69
C ALA A 22 -5.39 1.75 -1.67
N ASP A 23 -5.02 0.51 -1.96
CA ASP A 23 -3.99 -0.16 -1.18
C ASP A 23 -2.73 0.69 -1.26
N THR A 24 -2.15 0.94 -0.09
CA THR A 24 -1.00 1.83 0.01
C THR A 24 0.22 1.01 -0.39
N LEU A 25 0.93 1.44 -1.43
CA LEU A 25 2.21 0.84 -1.78
C LEU A 25 3.22 1.14 -0.66
N LEU A 26 3.88 0.11 -0.15
CA LEU A 26 4.89 0.20 0.88
C LEU A 26 6.26 -0.16 0.30
N LEU A 27 7.29 0.55 0.74
CA LEU A 27 8.69 0.33 0.39
C LEU A 27 9.38 -0.33 1.58
N PHE A 28 9.98 -1.49 1.35
CA PHE A 28 10.73 -2.27 2.33
C PHE A 28 12.21 -2.08 2.06
N ASP A 29 12.95 -1.62 3.07
CA ASP A 29 14.39 -1.47 3.06
C ASP A 29 14.99 -2.34 4.17
N LEU A 30 15.57 -3.47 3.77
CA LEU A 30 16.19 -4.44 4.63
C LEU A 30 17.71 -4.38 4.46
N SER A 31 18.44 -4.10 5.54
CA SER A 31 19.90 -4.02 5.52
C SER A 31 20.51 -4.87 6.61
N GLY A 32 21.60 -5.56 6.30
CA GLY A 32 22.31 -6.41 7.26
C GLY A 32 23.37 -7.27 6.59
N ALA A 33 24.33 -7.74 7.39
CA ALA A 33 25.46 -8.56 6.93
C ALA A 33 26.26 -7.99 5.73
N GLY A 34 26.20 -6.67 5.50
CA GLY A 34 26.92 -5.99 4.41
C GLY A 34 26.15 -5.85 3.09
N SER A 35 24.89 -6.28 3.02
CA SER A 35 24.03 -6.11 1.83
C SER A 35 22.73 -5.37 2.17
N THR A 36 22.14 -4.75 1.16
CA THR A 36 20.80 -4.16 1.21
C THR A 36 19.86 -4.88 0.26
N TYR A 37 18.63 -5.07 0.70
CA TYR A 37 17.55 -5.72 -0.04
C TYR A 37 16.36 -4.77 -0.03
N THR A 38 15.96 -4.29 -1.19
CA THR A 38 14.84 -3.37 -1.32
C THR A 38 13.76 -3.94 -2.24
N PHE A 39 12.51 -3.82 -1.83
CA PHE A 39 11.34 -4.26 -2.59
C PHE A 39 10.11 -3.46 -2.19
N SER A 40 9.05 -3.56 -2.99
CA SER A 40 7.77 -2.92 -2.68
C SER A 40 6.64 -3.92 -2.65
N LEU A 41 5.67 -3.70 -1.75
CA LEU A 41 4.46 -4.50 -1.64
C LEU A 41 3.27 -3.59 -1.38
N ASP A 42 2.10 -3.97 -1.87
CA ASP A 42 0.85 -3.36 -1.42
C ASP A 42 0.65 -3.62 0.09
N SER A 43 -0.08 -2.72 0.77
CA SER A 43 -0.42 -2.89 2.18
C SER A 43 -1.22 -4.17 2.48
N THR A 44 -1.84 -4.76 1.45
CA THR A 44 -2.62 -6.01 1.49
C THR A 44 -2.32 -6.81 0.21
N PRO A 45 -1.12 -7.41 0.11
CA PRO A 45 -0.66 -8.00 -1.13
C PRO A 45 -1.43 -9.29 -1.49
N PRO A 46 -1.54 -9.63 -2.78
CA PRO A 46 -2.15 -10.88 -3.21
C PRO A 46 -1.29 -12.08 -2.77
N ILE A 47 -1.89 -12.98 -2.00
CA ILE A 47 -1.19 -14.11 -1.40
C ILE A 47 -1.15 -15.28 -2.36
N ALA A 48 0.00 -15.95 -2.48
CA ALA A 48 0.13 -17.18 -3.26
C ALA A 48 -0.33 -18.41 -2.48
N SER A 49 0.06 -18.52 -1.20
CA SER A 49 -0.36 -19.61 -0.30
C SER A 49 -0.32 -19.16 1.15
N ALA A 50 -1.19 -19.73 1.99
CA ALA A 50 -1.27 -19.41 3.41
C ALA A 50 -1.47 -20.67 4.26
N ALA A 51 -0.88 -20.68 5.45
CA ALA A 51 -1.07 -21.67 6.49
C ALA A 51 -1.44 -20.95 7.79
N ALA A 52 -2.69 -21.09 8.23
CA ALA A 52 -3.23 -20.37 9.38
C ALA A 52 -2.41 -20.62 10.66
N GLY A 53 -2.01 -19.53 11.33
CA GLY A 53 -1.17 -19.57 12.53
C GLY A 53 0.27 -20.03 12.28
N PHE A 54 0.72 -20.01 11.02
CA PHE A 54 2.08 -20.39 10.64
C PHE A 54 2.76 -19.38 9.75
N SER A 55 2.35 -19.26 8.49
CA SER A 55 2.99 -18.35 7.52
C SER A 55 2.12 -18.13 6.29
N PHE A 56 2.49 -17.15 5.47
CA PHE A 56 2.02 -17.01 4.10
C PHE A 56 3.15 -16.65 3.16
N THR A 57 2.94 -16.89 1.86
CA THR A 57 3.95 -16.71 0.82
C THR A 57 3.41 -15.80 -0.30
N LEU A 58 4.28 -14.92 -0.77
CA LEU A 58 4.13 -14.10 -1.97
C LEU A 58 5.12 -14.61 -3.02
N ASN A 59 4.73 -14.61 -4.29
CA ASN A 59 5.59 -15.06 -5.40
C ASN A 59 5.76 -13.95 -6.42
N GLY A 60 6.89 -13.96 -7.12
CA GLY A 60 7.12 -13.02 -8.22
C GLY A 60 7.41 -11.60 -7.75
N ILE A 61 8.04 -11.45 -6.59
CA ILE A 61 8.39 -10.14 -6.04
C ILE A 61 9.76 -9.74 -6.58
N ASP A 62 9.84 -8.59 -7.22
CA ASP A 62 11.12 -8.05 -7.69
C ASP A 62 11.86 -7.39 -6.52
N ILE A 63 13.04 -7.92 -6.22
CA ILE A 63 13.95 -7.42 -5.20
C ILE A 63 15.16 -6.78 -5.89
N THR A 64 15.61 -5.66 -5.35
CA THR A 64 16.92 -5.09 -5.66
C THR A 64 17.87 -5.43 -4.53
N ILE A 65 19.01 -6.03 -4.86
CA ILE A 65 20.04 -6.45 -3.90
C ILE A 65 21.31 -5.65 -4.19
N ASP A 66 21.64 -4.72 -3.31
CA ASP A 66 22.68 -3.72 -3.57
C ASP A 66 22.43 -3.01 -4.92
N ASP A 67 23.32 -3.18 -5.92
CA ASP A 67 23.18 -2.64 -7.27
C ASP A 67 22.57 -3.63 -8.29
N LEU A 68 22.13 -4.82 -7.84
CA LEU A 68 21.51 -5.84 -8.69
C LEU A 68 19.99 -5.70 -8.71
N PHE A 69 19.45 -5.22 -9.82
CA PHE A 69 18.02 -4.98 -10.01
C PHE A 69 17.26 -6.19 -10.56
N GLY A 70 15.99 -6.30 -10.20
CA GLY A 70 15.04 -7.22 -10.85
C GLY A 70 15.24 -8.69 -10.50
N VAL A 71 15.74 -8.99 -9.30
CA VAL A 71 15.82 -10.37 -8.80
C VAL A 71 14.42 -10.82 -8.40
N THR A 72 13.78 -11.65 -9.22
CA THR A 72 12.46 -12.19 -8.92
C THR A 72 12.54 -13.25 -7.83
N SER A 73 11.89 -12.98 -6.71
CA SER A 73 11.97 -13.76 -5.47
C SER A 73 10.58 -14.19 -4.98
N GLY A 74 10.57 -15.23 -4.15
CA GLY A 74 9.42 -15.55 -3.29
C GLY A 74 9.65 -15.03 -1.88
N LEU A 75 8.64 -14.43 -1.26
CA LEU A 75 8.72 -13.95 0.12
C LEU A 75 7.81 -14.78 1.01
N THR A 76 8.32 -15.30 2.12
CA THR A 76 7.48 -15.98 3.13
C THR A 76 7.54 -15.22 4.45
N PHE A 77 6.37 -14.83 4.97
CA PHE A 77 6.23 -14.11 6.24
C PHE A 77 5.67 -15.04 7.30
N PHE A 78 6.26 -15.03 8.49
CA PHE A 78 5.92 -15.97 9.55
C PHE A 78 5.12 -15.33 10.68
N ASN A 79 4.24 -16.11 11.27
CA ASN A 79 3.46 -15.73 12.44
C ASN A 79 4.37 -15.60 13.67
N GLY A 80 4.10 -14.62 14.53
CA GLY A 80 4.88 -14.35 15.74
C GLY A 80 4.88 -15.51 16.74
N ALA A 81 3.81 -16.32 16.78
CA ALA A 81 3.75 -17.54 17.59
C ALA A 81 4.71 -18.64 17.10
N ARG A 82 5.33 -18.45 15.94
CA ARG A 82 6.30 -19.36 15.31
C ARG A 82 7.70 -18.76 15.20
N GLY A 83 7.93 -17.61 15.83
CA GLY A 83 9.21 -16.91 15.79
C GLY A 83 9.27 -15.74 14.82
N GLY A 84 8.20 -15.49 14.04
CA GLY A 84 8.06 -14.30 13.18
C GLY A 84 9.15 -14.15 12.11
N GLY A 85 9.29 -12.92 11.60
CA GLY A 85 10.28 -12.61 10.55
C GLY A 85 9.82 -12.93 9.13
N VAL A 86 10.79 -13.07 8.23
CA VAL A 86 10.61 -13.18 6.78
C VAL A 86 11.72 -14.03 6.14
N SER A 87 11.38 -14.76 5.09
CA SER A 87 12.33 -15.47 4.23
C SER A 87 12.28 -14.92 2.81
N LEU A 88 13.45 -14.60 2.25
CA LEU A 88 13.65 -14.24 0.85
C LEU A 88 14.16 -15.48 0.10
N LEU A 89 13.39 -15.97 -0.85
CA LEU A 89 13.65 -17.19 -1.61
C LEU A 89 14.23 -16.85 -2.99
N ASN A 90 15.07 -17.72 -3.55
CA ASN A 90 15.62 -17.56 -4.91
C ASN A 90 16.43 -16.27 -5.12
N ILE A 91 17.18 -15.83 -4.11
CA ILE A 91 18.15 -14.74 -4.26
C ILE A 91 19.54 -15.30 -4.62
N PRO A 92 20.46 -14.49 -5.17
CA PRO A 92 21.86 -14.88 -5.33
C PRO A 92 22.43 -15.34 -3.98
N GLY A 93 23.05 -16.52 -3.95
CA GLY A 93 23.60 -17.11 -2.73
C GLY A 93 22.63 -18.02 -1.96
N GLY A 94 21.35 -18.11 -2.34
CA GLY A 94 20.40 -19.07 -1.77
C GLY A 94 19.13 -18.43 -1.23
N ALA A 95 18.64 -18.92 -0.10
CA ALA A 95 17.56 -18.28 0.65
C ALA A 95 18.15 -17.48 1.82
N LEU A 96 17.53 -16.35 2.14
CA LEU A 96 17.85 -15.57 3.34
C LEU A 96 16.68 -15.69 4.31
N ASP A 97 16.88 -16.47 5.36
CA ASP A 97 15.91 -16.68 6.43
C ASP A 97 16.20 -15.73 7.59
N LEU A 98 15.25 -14.84 7.87
CA LEU A 98 15.34 -13.87 8.95
C LEU A 98 14.25 -14.12 9.99
N THR A 99 14.67 -14.24 11.25
CA THR A 99 13.80 -14.43 12.41
C THR A 99 13.66 -13.12 13.18
N GLY A 100 12.50 -12.87 13.77
CA GLY A 100 12.26 -11.68 14.57
C GLY A 100 10.77 -11.41 14.81
N PRO A 101 10.34 -10.18 15.10
CA PRO A 101 8.92 -9.88 15.27
C PRO A 101 8.06 -10.26 14.05
N GLN A 102 6.77 -10.49 14.28
CA GLN A 102 5.81 -10.61 13.18
C GLN A 102 5.70 -9.27 12.43
N LEU A 103 5.83 -9.31 11.10
CA LEU A 103 5.90 -8.09 10.27
C LEU A 103 4.53 -7.61 9.75
N TYR A 104 3.48 -8.40 9.95
CA TYR A 104 2.13 -8.13 9.47
C TYR A 104 1.12 -8.22 10.62
N SER A 105 -0.03 -7.61 10.40
CA SER A 105 -1.23 -7.76 11.22
C SER A 105 -2.32 -8.53 10.45
N GLY A 106 -3.39 -8.94 11.12
CA GLY A 106 -4.42 -9.78 10.53
C GLY A 106 -4.04 -11.26 10.49
N SER A 107 -4.74 -12.04 9.66
CA SER A 107 -4.49 -13.47 9.47
C SER A 107 -3.61 -13.74 8.25
N GLU A 108 -3.04 -14.94 8.15
CA GLU A 108 -2.23 -15.37 7.01
C GLU A 108 -3.01 -15.41 5.69
N THR A 109 -4.35 -15.39 5.72
CA THR A 109 -5.19 -15.34 4.52
C THR A 109 -5.56 -13.93 4.09
N THR A 110 -5.39 -12.94 4.97
CA THR A 110 -5.66 -11.52 4.71
C THR A 110 -4.70 -10.66 5.55
N PRO A 111 -3.38 -10.71 5.28
CA PRO A 111 -2.37 -10.00 6.03
C PRO A 111 -2.40 -8.53 5.65
N SER A 112 -2.06 -7.67 6.60
CA SER A 112 -1.92 -6.25 6.37
C SER A 112 -0.60 -5.73 6.94
N PHE A 113 0.14 -5.04 6.08
CA PHE A 113 1.38 -4.35 6.41
C PHE A 113 1.10 -2.86 6.68
N GLY A 114 1.94 -2.26 7.52
CA GLY A 114 1.95 -0.83 7.78
C GLY A 114 3.37 -0.30 7.83
N PRO A 115 3.55 1.02 7.66
CA PRO A 115 4.86 1.63 7.81
C PRO A 115 5.37 1.48 9.26
N GLY A 116 6.67 1.36 9.42
CA GLY A 116 7.30 1.16 10.71
C GLY A 116 8.80 0.85 10.62
N GLY A 117 9.42 0.70 11.78
CA GLY A 117 10.84 0.36 11.92
C GLY A 117 11.69 1.46 12.54
N PRO A 118 12.99 1.20 12.75
CA PRO A 118 13.71 -0.02 12.35
C PRO A 118 13.25 -1.27 13.14
N ILE A 119 12.98 -2.36 12.43
CA ILE A 119 12.60 -3.65 12.99
C ILE A 119 13.83 -4.56 12.98
N SER A 120 14.26 -5.01 14.16
CA SER A 120 15.40 -5.91 14.29
C SER A 120 15.03 -7.33 13.87
N LEU A 121 15.81 -7.88 12.96
CA LEU A 121 15.76 -9.26 12.50
C LEU A 121 17.15 -9.90 12.66
N THR A 122 17.20 -11.23 12.69
CA THR A 122 18.45 -11.98 12.80
C THR A 122 18.44 -13.16 11.86
N ASP A 123 19.55 -13.42 11.17
CA ASP A 123 19.68 -14.62 10.34
C ASP A 123 20.01 -15.87 11.18
N SER A 124 20.12 -17.01 10.52
CA SER A 124 20.47 -18.29 11.16
C SER A 124 21.90 -18.35 11.73
N ALA A 125 22.80 -17.49 11.26
CA ALA A 125 24.17 -17.36 11.75
C ALA A 125 24.29 -16.38 12.93
N GLY A 126 23.22 -15.66 13.28
CA GLY A 126 23.20 -14.65 14.33
C GLY A 126 23.56 -13.24 13.85
N ALA A 127 23.72 -13.00 12.54
CA ALA A 127 24.00 -11.69 12.00
C ALA A 127 22.76 -10.78 12.10
N PRO A 128 22.92 -9.51 12.53
CA PRO A 128 21.82 -8.58 12.67
C PRO A 128 21.38 -7.98 11.34
N PHE A 129 20.07 -7.86 11.18
CA PHE A 129 19.39 -7.18 10.08
C PHE A 129 18.42 -6.13 10.64
N SER A 130 18.24 -5.05 9.88
CA SER A 130 17.31 -3.96 10.20
C SER A 130 16.39 -3.74 9.02
N LEU A 131 15.08 -3.86 9.25
CA LEU A 131 14.03 -3.61 8.26
C LEU A 131 13.31 -2.29 8.56
N THR A 132 13.20 -1.43 7.55
CA THR A 132 12.37 -0.23 7.58
C THR A 132 11.27 -0.34 6.52
N ILE A 133 10.03 -0.03 6.89
CA ILE A 133 8.87 -0.03 5.99
C ILE A 133 8.34 1.41 5.91
N THR A 134 8.32 1.98 4.72
CA THR A 134 7.80 3.34 4.48
C THR A 134 6.62 3.30 3.52
N ALA A 135 5.67 4.23 3.68
CA ALA A 135 4.64 4.41 2.67
C ALA A 135 5.24 5.11 1.46
N ALA A 136 5.01 4.56 0.27
CA ALA A 136 5.35 5.26 -0.96
C ALA A 136 4.54 6.58 -1.02
N PRO A 137 5.14 7.68 -1.48
CA PRO A 137 4.42 8.94 -1.62
C PRO A 137 3.30 8.78 -2.66
N THR A 138 2.06 8.66 -2.20
CA THR A 138 0.88 8.66 -3.07
C THR A 138 0.46 10.11 -3.34
N PRO A 139 0.46 10.59 -4.60
CA PRO A 139 -0.11 11.90 -4.91
C PRO A 139 -1.57 11.92 -4.48
N GLU A 140 -1.99 12.99 -3.79
CA GLU A 140 -3.38 13.12 -3.36
C GLU A 140 -4.33 12.89 -4.55
N PRO A 141 -5.37 12.06 -4.40
CA PRO A 141 -6.27 11.79 -5.50
C PRO A 141 -6.88 13.10 -5.98
N GLY A 142 -6.86 13.35 -7.29
CA GLY A 142 -7.37 14.57 -7.94
C GLY A 142 -8.84 14.91 -7.65
N THR A 143 -9.51 14.11 -6.82
CA THR A 143 -10.79 14.36 -6.16
C THR A 143 -10.84 15.72 -5.48
N LEU A 144 -9.76 16.20 -4.83
CA LEU A 144 -9.73 17.55 -4.26
C LEU A 144 -9.75 18.63 -5.33
N THR A 145 -8.97 18.44 -6.40
CA THR A 145 -8.97 19.35 -7.55
C THR A 145 -10.33 19.35 -8.26
N LEU A 146 -10.94 18.18 -8.43
CA LEU A 146 -12.26 18.02 -9.03
C LEU A 146 -13.35 18.65 -8.17
N LEU A 147 -13.31 18.45 -6.85
CA LEU A 147 -14.23 19.06 -5.89
C LEU A 147 -14.08 20.58 -5.89
N ALA A 148 -12.85 21.10 -5.87
CA ALA A 148 -12.57 22.53 -5.96
C ALA A 148 -13.09 23.11 -7.29
N THR A 149 -12.85 22.43 -8.42
CA THR A 149 -13.32 22.87 -9.74
C THR A 149 -14.84 22.86 -9.82
N GLY A 150 -15.50 21.84 -9.28
CA GLY A 150 -16.96 21.74 -9.20
C GLY A 150 -17.58 22.82 -8.31
N ALA A 151 -16.97 23.12 -7.16
CA ALA A 151 -17.41 24.21 -6.26
C ALA A 151 -17.28 25.58 -6.94
N ILE A 152 -16.20 25.83 -7.69
CA ILE A 152 -16.01 27.09 -8.42
C ILE A 152 -17.04 27.22 -9.56
N ALA A 153 -17.28 26.15 -10.33
CA ALA A 153 -18.24 26.16 -11.43
C ALA A 153 -19.69 26.40 -10.96
N THR A 154 -20.07 25.83 -9.82
CA THR A 154 -21.40 26.03 -9.21
C THR A 154 -21.56 27.44 -8.63
N LEU A 155 -20.56 27.97 -7.93
CA LEU A 155 -20.57 29.36 -7.43
C LEU A 155 -20.60 30.38 -8.58
N GLY A 156 -19.84 30.14 -9.65
CA GLY A 156 -19.82 30.99 -10.83
C GLY A 156 -21.17 31.05 -11.57
N SER A 157 -21.86 29.92 -11.66
CA SER A 157 -23.18 29.84 -12.31
C SER A 157 -24.30 30.48 -11.48
N ILE A 158 -24.25 30.40 -10.14
CA ILE A 158 -25.19 31.11 -9.24
C ILE A 158 -25.03 32.63 -9.35
N ARG A 159 -23.78 33.13 -9.39
CA ARG A 159 -23.50 34.57 -9.49
C ARG A 159 -23.95 35.17 -10.82
N ARG A 160 -23.86 34.40 -11.92
CA ARG A 160 -24.32 34.84 -13.25
C ARG A 160 -25.84 35.00 -13.31
N ARG A 161 -26.60 34.07 -12.71
CA ARG A 161 -28.08 34.16 -12.65
C ARG A 161 -28.58 35.38 -11.89
N ARG A 162 -27.93 35.78 -10.79
CA ARG A 162 -28.34 36.96 -10.01
C ARG A 162 -28.12 38.28 -10.74
N ARG A 163 -27.15 38.35 -11.67
CA ARG A 163 -26.91 39.55 -12.50
C ARG A 163 -27.95 39.74 -13.61
N THR A 164 -28.52 38.66 -14.13
CA THR A 164 -29.54 38.75 -15.20
C THR A 164 -30.90 39.20 -14.69
N VAL A 165 -31.21 39.00 -13.40
CA VAL A 165 -32.51 39.39 -12.79
C VAL A 165 -32.55 40.88 -12.38
N ALA A 166 -31.39 41.52 -12.18
CA ALA A 166 -31.31 42.92 -11.74
C ALA A 166 -31.41 43.96 -12.88
N HIS A 167 -31.61 43.52 -14.12
CA HIS A 167 -31.92 44.38 -15.27
C HIS A 167 -33.32 44.02 -15.81
N THR A 168 -34.34 44.29 -15.01
CA THR A 168 -35.75 44.47 -15.43
C THR A 168 -36.40 45.41 -14.43
#